data_AF-A0A931W762-F1
#
_entry.id   AF-A0A931W762-F1
#
_cell.length_a   1.000
_cell.length_b   1.000
_cell.length_c   1.000
_cell.angle_alpha   90.00
_cell.angle_beta   90.00
_cell.angle_gamma   90.00
#
_symmetry.space_group_name_H-M   'P 1'
#
loop_
_entity.id
_entity.type
_entity.pdbx_description
1 polymer ?
#
loop_
_entity_poly.entity_id
_entity_poly.type
_entity_poly.pdbx_seq_one_letter_code
_entity_poly.pdbx_strand_id
1 'polypeptide(L)'
;MALVLLFLAVGMYGDSARALIVTKTLGNTTVGTQLAAFAKDVKWGNKRVLSDVAEVSKLTLDSVGGSSTAHVKGMIYDADGSGMPGALVATTDELTLAAGATRSWRDLTFATPPTLQPGTYFLIMITDSNSGQHGFNPVSGVKEYYNTDSYVDGPANPFGSATISGGNYDDSFYMTYTTSVSDPPHNFATGSIPAPKYGVYEVVLTGDGSVSNPFDTVATVTFIPPSGSGSAKTIEAFYDGGNTWKARVYASEVGDWTWSSASAADPGLDGQNGSFSTTSSELRGMLRKHSTNSKQWMTDNGQTFLGIGDTAYYLFARTNKDGTTISEPTFQKYVQDDVALNINSIFADLNGGGYLDAQW
;
A
#
# COMPACT_ATOMS: atom_id res chain seq x y z
N MET A 1 16.94 36.88 -20.16
CA MET A 1 17.30 35.47 -20.38
C MET A 1 16.81 34.69 -19.17
N ALA A 2 15.59 34.17 -19.24
CA ALA A 2 15.00 33.30 -18.22
C ALA A 2 14.48 32.08 -18.98
N LEU A 3 15.11 30.93 -18.77
CA LEU A 3 14.79 29.68 -19.44
C LEU A 3 13.61 29.05 -18.70
N VAL A 4 12.42 29.14 -19.30
CA VAL A 4 11.24 28.38 -18.91
C VAL A 4 11.45 26.95 -19.40
N LEU A 5 11.54 25.99 -18.48
CA LEU A 5 11.56 24.57 -18.83
C LEU A 5 10.12 24.12 -19.13
N LEU A 6 9.80 24.06 -20.42
CA LEU A 6 8.56 23.53 -20.98
C LEU A 6 8.69 22.01 -21.09
N PHE A 7 8.01 21.24 -20.24
CA PHE A 7 7.84 19.80 -20.48
C PHE A 7 6.71 19.61 -21.49
N LEU A 8 7.07 19.43 -22.76
CA LEU A 8 6.22 18.84 -23.79
C LEU A 8 6.13 17.33 -23.54
N ALA A 9 4.97 16.86 -23.07
CA ALA A 9 4.59 15.45 -23.20
C ALA A 9 3.80 15.31 -24.50
N VAL A 10 4.47 14.91 -25.58
CA VAL A 10 3.82 14.46 -26.82
C VAL A 10 3.47 12.99 -26.64
N GLY A 11 2.18 12.68 -26.79
CA GLY A 11 1.63 11.35 -26.56
C GLY A 11 2.16 10.29 -27.53
N MET A 12 2.49 9.13 -26.97
CA MET A 12 2.44 7.84 -27.66
C MET A 12 1.47 6.96 -26.87
N TYR A 13 0.44 6.45 -27.55
CA TYR A 13 -0.42 5.40 -27.03
C TYR A 13 0.46 4.19 -26.68
N GLY A 14 0.52 3.87 -25.39
CA GLY A 14 1.27 2.74 -24.84
C GLY A 14 0.67 2.38 -23.50
N ASP A 15 0.18 1.15 -23.42
CA ASP A 15 -0.45 0.51 -22.28
C ASP A 15 0.50 0.51 -21.06
N SER A 16 0.40 1.49 -20.18
CA SER A 16 1.19 1.53 -18.96
C SER A 16 0.30 1.95 -17.81
N ALA A 17 -0.34 0.96 -17.19
CA ALA A 17 -0.86 1.06 -15.84
C ALA A 17 0.19 1.81 -14.99
N ARG A 18 -0.16 3.00 -14.50
CA ARG A 18 0.73 3.70 -13.56
C ARG A 18 0.80 2.84 -12.31
N ALA A 19 1.99 2.36 -11.99
CA ALA A 19 2.16 1.57 -10.79
C ALA A 19 2.08 2.47 -9.56
N LEU A 20 1.24 2.09 -8.59
CA LEU A 20 1.20 2.74 -7.30
C LEU A 20 2.51 2.42 -6.58
N ILE A 21 3.22 3.46 -6.13
CA ILE A 21 4.40 3.28 -5.30
C ILE A 21 3.92 3.14 -3.85
N VAL A 22 4.02 1.93 -3.30
CA VAL A 22 3.70 1.65 -1.90
C VAL A 22 4.98 1.45 -1.09
N THR A 23 4.98 1.91 0.16
CA THR A 23 6.05 1.61 1.12
C THR A 23 5.71 0.33 1.86
N LYS A 24 6.66 -0.61 1.93
CA LYS A 24 6.56 -1.88 2.63
C LYS A 24 7.79 -2.10 3.52
N THR A 25 7.66 -3.07 4.42
CA THR A 25 8.77 -3.54 5.27
C THR A 25 9.02 -5.03 5.05
N LEU A 26 10.29 -5.44 5.12
CA LEU A 26 10.69 -6.85 5.09
C LEU A 26 11.58 -7.16 6.31
N GLY A 27 11.13 -8.09 7.15
CA GLY A 27 11.79 -8.45 8.40
C GLY A 27 10.89 -8.26 9.62
N ASN A 28 11.47 -8.34 10.81
CA ASN A 28 10.70 -8.27 12.04
C ASN A 28 10.60 -6.81 12.53
N THR A 29 9.40 -6.25 12.43
CA THR A 29 9.05 -4.90 12.88
C THR A 29 8.56 -4.83 14.33
N THR A 30 8.59 -5.95 15.05
CA THR A 30 8.18 -6.04 16.45
C THR A 30 9.38 -5.78 17.35
N VAL A 31 9.21 -4.92 18.36
CA VAL A 31 10.24 -4.69 19.38
C VAL A 31 10.61 -6.01 20.04
N GLY A 32 11.90 -6.26 20.23
CA GLY A 32 12.38 -7.54 20.77
C GLY A 32 11.87 -7.81 22.18
N THR A 33 11.29 -8.98 22.41
CA THR A 33 10.95 -9.44 23.76
C THR A 33 12.20 -9.76 24.58
N GLN A 34 13.32 -10.02 23.92
CA GLN A 34 14.62 -10.26 24.52
C GLN A 34 15.70 -9.37 23.89
N LEU A 35 16.85 -9.28 24.56
CA LEU A 35 18.03 -8.53 24.12
C LEU A 35 19.24 -9.46 24.03
N ALA A 36 20.00 -9.35 22.95
CA ALA A 36 21.26 -10.05 22.75
C ALA A 36 22.41 -9.04 22.71
N ALA A 37 23.51 -9.37 23.40
CA ALA A 37 24.72 -8.55 23.37
C ALA A 37 25.29 -8.46 21.96
N PHE A 38 25.78 -7.28 21.59
CA PHE A 38 26.59 -7.16 20.38
C PHE A 38 27.85 -8.00 20.49
N ALA A 39 28.21 -8.61 19.36
CA ALA A 39 29.44 -9.34 19.18
C ALA A 39 30.33 -8.55 18.21
N LYS A 40 31.47 -8.11 18.72
CA LYS A 40 32.51 -7.42 17.96
C LYS A 40 32.97 -8.31 16.81
N ASP A 41 33.09 -7.74 15.62
CA ASP A 41 33.66 -8.42 14.44
C ASP A 41 32.88 -9.70 14.07
N VAL A 42 31.55 -9.65 14.23
CA VAL A 42 30.63 -10.73 13.83
C VAL A 42 29.51 -10.16 12.98
N LYS A 43 29.34 -10.72 11.79
CA LYS A 43 28.15 -10.52 10.95
C LYS A 43 27.04 -11.42 11.45
N TRP A 44 25.87 -10.88 11.73
CA TRP A 44 24.74 -11.63 12.31
C TRP A 44 23.40 -11.16 11.75
N GLY A 45 22.47 -12.08 11.48
CA GLY A 45 21.10 -11.70 11.11
C GLY A 45 20.31 -12.82 10.48
N ASN A 46 19.20 -12.49 9.82
CA ASN A 46 18.21 -13.48 9.36
C ASN A 46 17.99 -13.47 7.86
N LYS A 47 17.57 -14.63 7.35
CA LYS A 47 17.08 -14.82 5.97
C LYS A 47 15.68 -14.21 5.80
N ARG A 48 15.44 -13.59 4.64
CA ARG A 48 14.17 -12.98 4.20
C ARG A 48 13.88 -13.34 2.75
N VAL A 49 12.61 -13.47 2.41
CA VAL A 49 12.15 -13.67 1.03
C VAL A 49 11.43 -12.41 0.59
N LEU A 50 11.95 -11.78 -0.46
CA LEU A 50 11.37 -10.62 -1.10
C LEU A 50 10.57 -11.07 -2.33
N SER A 51 9.30 -10.68 -2.41
CA SER A 51 8.41 -10.98 -3.54
C SER A 51 8.39 -9.88 -4.61
N ASP A 52 8.87 -8.69 -4.26
CA ASP A 52 8.68 -7.47 -5.04
C ASP A 52 10.01 -6.98 -5.62
N VAL A 53 9.96 -6.18 -6.70
CA VAL A 53 11.08 -5.29 -7.01
C VAL A 53 11.09 -4.18 -5.94
N ALA A 54 12.20 -4.04 -5.21
CA ALA A 54 12.28 -3.18 -4.03
C ALA A 54 13.32 -2.08 -4.21
N GLU A 55 12.88 -0.83 -4.18
CA GLU A 55 13.75 0.35 -4.00
C GLU A 55 13.95 0.55 -2.50
N VAL A 56 15.10 0.11 -1.98
CA VAL A 56 15.34 0.05 -0.54
C VAL A 56 15.79 1.39 0.00
N SER A 57 15.08 1.92 0.97
CA SER A 57 15.39 3.24 1.56
C SER A 57 16.35 3.15 2.77
N LYS A 58 16.15 2.17 3.64
CA LYS A 58 16.88 2.02 4.91
C LYS A 58 16.71 0.64 5.51
N LEU A 59 17.59 0.32 6.46
CA LEU A 59 17.35 -0.73 7.46
C LEU A 59 17.03 -0.08 8.81
N THR A 60 16.31 -0.77 9.68
CA THR A 60 15.93 -0.25 10.99
C THR A 60 16.11 -1.33 12.06
N LEU A 61 16.86 -1.00 13.11
CA LEU A 61 17.30 -1.90 14.18
C LEU A 61 16.79 -1.44 15.55
N ASP A 62 16.17 -2.34 16.30
CA ASP A 62 15.86 -2.12 17.72
C ASP A 62 17.13 -2.37 18.55
N SER A 63 17.66 -1.31 19.16
CA SER A 63 18.95 -1.36 19.86
C SER A 63 19.00 -0.50 21.11
N VAL A 64 19.89 -0.87 22.03
CA VAL A 64 20.18 -0.16 23.28
C VAL A 64 21.69 -0.01 23.47
N GLY A 65 22.11 1.17 23.96
CA GLY A 65 23.52 1.49 24.17
C GLY A 65 24.13 0.74 25.34
N GLY A 66 25.41 0.38 25.20
CA GLY A 66 26.18 -0.30 26.24
C GLY A 66 26.96 0.65 27.15
N SER A 67 28.02 0.15 27.78
CA SER A 67 28.91 0.93 28.66
C SER A 67 29.84 1.89 27.91
N SER A 68 30.03 1.66 26.60
CA SER A 68 30.83 2.49 25.70
C SER A 68 30.08 2.73 24.39
N THR A 69 30.51 3.73 23.63
CA THR A 69 29.99 3.97 22.28
C THR A 69 30.33 2.79 21.39
N ALA A 70 29.37 2.36 20.58
CA ALA A 70 29.54 1.33 19.57
C ALA A 70 29.15 1.87 18.19
N HIS A 71 29.66 1.23 17.15
CA HIS A 71 29.33 1.53 15.78
C HIS A 71 28.70 0.31 15.13
N VAL A 72 27.61 0.54 14.41
CA VAL A 72 26.80 -0.51 13.78
C VAL A 72 26.67 -0.22 12.29
N LYS A 73 26.84 -1.25 11.46
CA LYS A 73 26.50 -1.21 10.04
C LYS A 73 25.49 -2.31 9.74
N GLY A 74 24.59 -2.02 8.81
CA GLY A 74 23.67 -2.98 8.23
C GLY A 74 24.14 -3.38 6.84
N MET A 75 23.88 -4.63 6.47
CA MET A 75 24.24 -5.20 5.19
C MET A 75 23.08 -6.02 4.63
N ILE A 76 23.01 -6.07 3.30
CA ILE A 76 22.13 -6.95 2.55
C ILE A 76 23.02 -7.89 1.75
N TYR A 77 22.85 -9.19 1.95
CA TYR A 77 23.43 -10.23 1.11
C TYR A 77 22.34 -10.94 0.32
N ASP A 78 22.64 -11.37 -0.90
CA ASP A 78 21.76 -12.30 -1.62
C ASP A 78 21.92 -13.73 -1.10
N ALA A 79 21.11 -14.65 -1.60
CA ALA A 79 21.33 -16.07 -1.40
C ALA A 79 22.25 -16.64 -2.48
N ASP A 80 23.21 -17.46 -2.06
CA ASP A 80 23.97 -18.30 -2.97
C ASP A 80 23.09 -19.44 -3.52
N GLY A 81 23.64 -20.22 -4.46
CA GLY A 81 22.95 -21.37 -5.05
C GLY A 81 22.63 -22.51 -4.07
N SER A 82 23.08 -22.44 -2.83
CA SER A 82 22.79 -23.41 -1.76
C SER A 82 21.77 -22.90 -0.73
N GLY A 83 21.31 -21.65 -0.86
CA GLY A 83 20.41 -21.01 0.08
C GLY A 83 21.11 -20.47 1.34
N MET A 84 22.43 -20.30 1.31
CA MET A 84 23.25 -19.60 2.30
C MET A 84 23.51 -18.15 1.87
N PRO A 85 23.94 -17.24 2.75
CA PRO A 85 24.28 -15.88 2.34
C PRO A 85 25.44 -15.87 1.34
N GLY A 86 25.26 -15.17 0.22
CA GLY A 86 26.15 -15.14 -0.94
C GLY A 86 26.91 -13.83 -1.08
N ALA A 87 26.68 -13.12 -2.18
CA ALA A 87 27.33 -11.86 -2.50
C ALA A 87 26.77 -10.69 -1.68
N LEU A 88 27.64 -9.75 -1.33
CA LEU A 88 27.23 -8.50 -0.71
C LEU A 88 26.53 -7.62 -1.75
N VAL A 89 25.29 -7.23 -1.45
CA VAL A 89 24.46 -6.38 -2.31
C VAL A 89 24.58 -4.91 -1.91
N ALA A 90 24.50 -4.62 -0.62
CA ALA A 90 24.55 -3.26 -0.11
C ALA A 90 25.05 -3.19 1.34
N THR A 91 25.57 -2.04 1.72
CA THR A 91 26.00 -1.71 3.08
C THR A 91 25.54 -0.30 3.43
N THR A 92 25.03 -0.12 4.64
CA THR A 92 24.61 1.19 5.15
C THR A 92 25.82 2.04 5.53
N ASP A 93 25.60 3.34 5.68
CA ASP A 93 26.49 4.19 6.45
C ASP A 93 26.61 3.68 7.90
N GLU A 94 27.68 4.11 8.56
CA GLU A 94 27.93 3.78 9.95
C GLU A 94 26.99 4.54 10.88
N LEU A 95 26.32 3.80 11.78
CA LEU A 95 25.54 4.38 12.87
C LEU A 95 26.36 4.37 14.16
N THR A 96 26.57 5.54 14.75
CA THR A 96 27.10 5.67 16.10
C THR A 96 26.00 5.47 17.14
N LEU A 97 26.13 4.43 17.96
CA LEU A 97 25.31 4.17 19.13
C LEU A 97 26.03 4.66 20.40
N ALA A 98 25.56 5.77 20.96
CA ALA A 98 26.17 6.35 22.16
C ALA A 98 26.10 5.42 23.38
N ALA A 99 27.11 5.50 24.25
CA ALA A 99 27.10 4.84 25.56
C ALA A 99 25.85 5.21 26.36
N GLY A 100 25.19 4.22 26.97
CA GLY A 100 23.97 4.41 27.77
C GLY A 100 22.74 4.87 26.99
N ALA A 101 22.77 4.86 25.66
CA ALA A 101 21.61 5.26 24.87
C ALA A 101 20.39 4.38 25.19
N THR A 102 19.24 5.03 25.42
CA THR A 102 17.98 4.33 25.71
C THR A 102 17.57 3.42 24.54
N ARG A 103 16.87 2.33 24.85
CA ARG A 103 16.37 1.40 23.83
C ARG A 103 15.43 2.12 22.86
N SER A 104 15.68 1.98 21.57
CA SER A 104 14.84 2.54 20.51
C SER A 104 15.09 1.86 19.18
N TRP A 105 14.14 2.00 18.25
CA TRP A 105 14.41 1.80 16.83
C TRP A 105 15.41 2.84 16.32
N ARG A 106 16.38 2.41 15.52
CA ARG A 106 17.39 3.28 14.89
C ARG A 106 17.51 2.94 13.41
N ASP A 107 17.50 3.97 12.59
CA ASP A 107 17.63 3.84 11.15
C ASP A 107 19.12 3.75 10.75
N LEU A 108 19.41 2.82 9.85
CA LEU A 108 20.67 2.65 9.15
C LEU A 108 20.43 3.05 7.68
N THR A 109 21.02 4.17 7.25
CA THR A 109 20.80 4.76 5.93
C THR A 109 21.83 4.27 4.92
N PHE A 110 21.47 4.21 3.64
CA PHE A 110 22.42 3.90 2.57
C PHE A 110 22.92 5.19 1.91
N ALA A 111 24.22 5.31 1.69
CA ALA A 111 24.77 6.38 0.83
C ALA A 111 24.22 6.28 -0.60
N THR A 112 24.08 5.06 -1.10
CA THR A 112 23.43 4.73 -2.37
C THR A 112 22.37 3.66 -2.13
N PRO A 113 21.08 4.04 -2.05
CA PRO A 113 19.95 3.11 -1.94
C PRO A 113 20.00 2.00 -3.01
N PRO A 114 19.94 0.71 -2.63
CA PRO A 114 19.95 -0.39 -3.60
C PRO A 114 18.54 -0.70 -4.13
N THR A 115 18.48 -1.13 -5.39
CA THR A 115 17.29 -1.77 -5.98
C THR A 115 17.46 -3.28 -5.95
N LEU A 116 16.52 -4.00 -5.32
CA LEU A 116 16.53 -5.46 -5.22
C LEU A 116 15.46 -6.07 -6.12
N GLN A 117 15.76 -7.21 -6.74
CA GLN A 117 14.79 -8.03 -7.46
C GLN A 117 14.13 -9.04 -6.51
N PRO A 118 12.94 -9.59 -6.84
CA PRO A 118 12.35 -10.70 -6.09
C PRO A 118 13.38 -11.83 -5.90
N GLY A 119 13.51 -12.32 -4.67
CA GLY A 119 14.59 -13.24 -4.32
C GLY A 119 14.73 -13.46 -2.82
N THR A 120 15.70 -14.30 -2.45
CA THR A 120 16.07 -14.52 -1.05
C THR A 120 17.26 -13.65 -0.69
N TYR A 121 17.14 -12.94 0.42
CA TYR A 121 18.17 -12.04 0.93
C TYR A 121 18.42 -12.30 2.42
N PHE A 122 19.52 -11.78 2.93
CA PHE A 122 19.86 -11.81 4.34
C PHE A 122 20.06 -10.38 4.82
N LEU A 123 19.31 -10.00 5.86
CA LEU A 123 19.49 -8.73 6.54
C LEU A 123 20.45 -8.98 7.69
N ILE A 124 21.64 -8.40 7.59
CA ILE A 124 22.78 -8.68 8.46
C ILE A 124 23.22 -7.38 9.13
N MET A 125 23.65 -7.45 10.38
CA MET A 125 24.35 -6.37 11.09
C MET A 125 25.77 -6.79 11.46
N ILE A 126 26.67 -5.82 11.60
CA ILE A 126 28.01 -5.99 12.19
C ILE A 126 28.30 -4.84 13.13
N THR A 127 29.07 -5.12 14.18
CA THR A 127 29.44 -4.13 15.20
C THR A 127 30.93 -4.12 15.48
N ASP A 128 31.46 -2.95 15.85
CA ASP A 128 32.88 -2.73 16.13
C ASP A 128 33.31 -3.13 17.56
N SER A 129 32.34 -3.48 18.41
CA SER A 129 32.53 -3.64 19.84
C SER A 129 31.47 -4.57 20.45
N ASN A 130 31.77 -5.08 21.66
CA ASN A 130 30.82 -5.87 22.45
C ASN A 130 29.89 -4.97 23.30
N SER A 131 29.75 -3.69 22.93
CA SER A 131 29.09 -2.68 23.76
C SER A 131 27.71 -2.33 23.22
N GLY A 132 26.67 -2.77 23.90
CA GLY A 132 25.28 -2.56 23.49
C GLY A 132 24.59 -3.86 23.13
N GLN A 133 23.32 -3.77 22.80
CA GLN A 133 22.47 -4.92 22.55
C GLN A 133 21.45 -4.62 21.45
N HIS A 134 20.99 -5.68 20.77
CA HIS A 134 19.86 -5.62 19.85
C HIS A 134 18.68 -6.46 20.34
N GLY A 135 17.48 -6.07 19.95
CA GLY A 135 16.26 -6.81 20.24
C GLY A 135 16.06 -8.01 19.33
N PHE A 136 15.51 -9.10 19.85
CA PHE A 136 15.07 -10.26 19.07
C PHE A 136 13.84 -10.91 19.70
N ASN A 137 13.17 -11.78 18.92
CA ASN A 137 12.03 -12.57 19.35
C ASN A 137 12.25 -14.07 19.10
N PRO A 138 11.92 -14.97 20.03
CA PRO A 138 11.88 -16.41 19.73
C PRO A 138 10.76 -16.72 18.75
N VAL A 139 11.10 -17.20 17.55
CA VAL A 139 10.12 -17.54 16.50
C VAL A 139 10.48 -18.90 15.91
N SER A 140 9.60 -19.89 16.11
CA SER A 140 9.83 -21.26 15.65
C SER A 140 10.14 -21.32 14.15
N GLY A 141 11.23 -21.99 13.77
CA GLY A 141 11.65 -22.17 12.39
C GLY A 141 12.43 -20.99 11.77
N VAL A 142 12.50 -19.84 12.42
CA VAL A 142 13.34 -18.72 11.97
C VAL A 142 14.76 -18.91 12.49
N LYS A 143 15.75 -18.78 11.60
CA LYS A 143 17.18 -19.00 11.91
C LYS A 143 17.99 -17.74 11.69
N GLU A 144 19.02 -17.57 12.51
CA GLU A 144 20.07 -16.59 12.27
C GLU A 144 21.26 -17.24 11.55
N TYR A 145 21.99 -16.41 10.83
CA TYR A 145 23.14 -16.76 10.02
C TYR A 145 24.28 -15.81 10.40
N TYR A 146 25.45 -16.38 10.71
CA TYR A 146 26.56 -15.57 11.18
C TYR A 146 27.94 -16.11 10.81
N ASN A 147 28.93 -15.24 10.80
CA ASN A 147 30.35 -15.58 10.78
C ASN A 147 31.19 -14.44 11.38
N THR A 148 32.47 -14.71 11.64
CA THR A 148 33.42 -13.66 12.03
C THR A 148 33.86 -12.88 10.82
N ASP A 149 33.92 -11.56 10.94
CA ASP A 149 34.37 -10.64 9.90
C ASP A 149 34.90 -9.37 10.55
N SER A 150 36.00 -8.80 10.07
CA SER A 150 36.54 -7.60 10.71
C SER A 150 35.65 -6.40 10.40
N TYR A 151 35.38 -5.55 11.40
CA TYR A 151 34.60 -4.34 11.18
C TYR A 151 35.38 -3.29 10.37
N VAL A 152 36.70 -3.25 10.55
CA VAL A 152 37.56 -2.13 10.12
C VAL A 152 37.84 -2.13 8.62
N ASP A 153 37.97 -3.30 8.00
CA ASP A 153 38.19 -3.45 6.56
C ASP A 153 36.88 -3.47 5.74
N GLY A 154 35.74 -3.42 6.43
CA GLY A 154 34.42 -3.44 5.82
C GLY A 154 33.91 -4.85 5.56
N PRO A 155 32.61 -5.01 5.29
CA PRO A 155 32.01 -6.34 5.15
C PRO A 155 32.60 -7.11 3.97
N ALA A 156 33.04 -8.35 4.22
CA ALA A 156 33.56 -9.22 3.18
C ALA A 156 32.50 -9.50 2.09
N ASN A 157 32.96 -9.52 0.84
CA ASN A 157 32.15 -9.92 -0.32
C ASN A 157 32.90 -11.02 -1.09
N PRO A 158 32.42 -12.28 -1.12
CA PRO A 158 31.14 -12.78 -0.58
C PRO A 158 31.10 -12.90 0.95
N PHE A 159 29.94 -13.27 1.51
CA PHE A 159 29.70 -13.39 2.95
C PHE A 159 30.77 -14.21 3.67
N GLY A 160 31.21 -15.31 3.04
CA GLY A 160 32.11 -16.32 3.61
C GLY A 160 31.33 -17.55 4.09
N SER A 161 31.99 -18.43 4.85
CA SER A 161 31.34 -19.62 5.40
C SER A 161 30.40 -19.26 6.56
N ALA A 162 29.10 -19.27 6.29
CA ALA A 162 28.06 -18.99 7.28
C ALA A 162 27.83 -20.17 8.23
N THR A 163 27.56 -19.84 9.50
CA THR A 163 27.05 -20.75 10.52
C THR A 163 25.59 -20.43 10.78
N ILE A 164 24.75 -21.47 10.91
CA ILE A 164 23.34 -21.33 11.28
C ILE A 164 23.21 -21.45 12.79
N SER A 165 22.47 -20.54 13.43
CA SER A 165 22.24 -20.61 14.87
C SER A 165 21.43 -21.86 15.27
N GLY A 166 21.81 -22.47 16.39
CA GLY A 166 21.08 -23.62 16.94
C GLY A 166 19.68 -23.25 17.44
N GLY A 167 19.52 -22.02 17.92
CA GLY A 167 18.25 -21.46 18.37
C GLY A 167 17.32 -21.04 17.23
N ASN A 168 16.15 -20.51 17.60
CA ASN A 168 15.12 -20.06 16.68
C ASN A 168 14.75 -18.61 17.02
N TYR A 169 15.44 -17.65 16.42
CA TYR A 169 15.35 -16.24 16.79
C TYR A 169 15.20 -15.37 15.55
N ASP A 170 14.37 -14.35 15.69
CA ASP A 170 14.10 -13.35 14.67
C ASP A 170 14.52 -11.98 15.20
N ASP A 171 15.64 -11.46 14.70
CA ASP A 171 16.17 -10.17 15.10
C ASP A 171 15.16 -9.09 14.76
N SER A 172 14.97 -8.14 15.68
CA SER A 172 14.12 -6.97 15.51
C SER A 172 14.84 -5.97 14.61
N PHE A 173 14.92 -6.40 13.34
CA PHE A 173 15.70 -5.81 12.28
C PHE A 173 14.96 -6.03 10.95
N TYR A 174 14.67 -4.93 10.28
CA TYR A 174 13.89 -4.95 9.06
C TYR A 174 14.37 -3.90 8.06
N MET A 175 14.02 -4.14 6.81
CA MET A 175 14.25 -3.24 5.69
C MET A 175 12.97 -2.45 5.39
N THR A 176 13.10 -1.16 5.08
CA THR A 176 12.01 -0.34 4.51
C THR A 176 12.27 -0.11 3.03
N TYR A 177 11.30 -0.43 2.18
CA TYR A 177 11.43 -0.28 0.74
C TYR A 177 10.15 0.23 0.08
N THR A 178 10.30 0.88 -1.06
CA THR A 178 9.17 1.16 -1.94
C THR A 178 9.12 0.16 -3.08
N THR A 179 7.91 -0.21 -3.49
CA THR A 179 7.71 -1.04 -4.67
C THR A 179 6.57 -0.50 -5.51
N SER A 180 6.70 -0.64 -6.82
CA SER A 180 5.64 -0.47 -7.78
C SER A 180 4.70 -1.67 -7.70
N VAL A 181 3.54 -1.53 -7.07
CA VAL A 181 2.47 -2.50 -7.30
C VAL A 181 1.74 -2.11 -8.57
N SER A 182 1.42 -3.08 -9.42
CA SER A 182 0.35 -2.87 -10.39
C SER A 182 -0.83 -2.41 -9.59
N ASP A 183 -1.40 -1.27 -9.96
CA ASP A 183 -2.59 -0.77 -9.31
C ASP A 183 -3.60 -1.91 -9.16
N PRO A 184 -4.19 -2.19 -7.97
CA PRO A 184 -5.47 -2.88 -7.99
C PRO A 184 -6.32 -2.15 -9.02
N PRO A 185 -6.99 -2.84 -9.96
CA PRO A 185 -7.60 -2.17 -11.11
C PRO A 185 -8.40 -1.01 -10.58
N HIS A 186 -7.89 0.21 -10.82
CA HIS A 186 -8.39 1.42 -10.23
C HIS A 186 -9.81 1.54 -10.74
N ASN A 187 -10.78 0.99 -10.02
CA ASN A 187 -12.19 1.04 -10.38
C ASN A 187 -12.74 2.46 -10.22
N PHE A 188 -11.86 3.44 -10.12
CA PHE A 188 -12.09 4.84 -9.87
C PHE A 188 -10.99 5.68 -10.56
N ALA A 189 -11.39 6.72 -11.27
CA ALA A 189 -10.51 7.69 -11.92
C ALA A 189 -11.08 9.11 -11.80
N THR A 190 -10.24 10.13 -11.89
CA THR A 190 -10.64 11.55 -11.89
C THR A 190 -9.62 12.41 -12.62
N GLY A 191 -10.00 13.63 -13.00
CA GLY A 191 -9.14 14.57 -13.71
C GLY A 191 -8.69 14.00 -15.05
N SER A 192 -7.39 14.08 -15.35
CA SER A 192 -6.83 13.59 -16.61
C SER A 192 -6.52 12.09 -16.63
N ILE A 193 -6.89 11.33 -15.59
CA ILE A 193 -6.63 9.89 -15.50
C ILE A 193 -7.72 9.16 -16.32
N PRO A 194 -7.35 8.31 -17.29
CA PRO A 194 -8.31 7.47 -17.99
C PRO A 194 -9.02 6.52 -17.02
N ALA A 195 -10.34 6.40 -17.14
CA ALA A 195 -11.11 5.42 -16.37
C ALA A 195 -10.95 4.02 -16.99
N PRO A 196 -10.79 2.94 -16.21
CA PRO A 196 -10.98 1.61 -16.78
C PRO A 196 -12.46 1.39 -17.09
N LYS A 197 -12.74 0.69 -18.19
CA LYS A 197 -14.10 0.20 -18.46
C LYS A 197 -14.58 -0.61 -17.27
N TYR A 198 -15.83 -0.41 -16.89
CA TYR A 198 -16.46 -0.93 -15.68
C TYR A 198 -15.90 -0.41 -14.35
N GLY A 199 -15.05 0.62 -14.39
CA GLY A 199 -14.74 1.47 -13.24
C GLY A 199 -15.70 2.65 -13.13
N VAL A 200 -15.31 3.62 -12.31
CA VAL A 200 -16.00 4.86 -12.03
C VAL A 200 -15.11 6.03 -12.46
N TYR A 201 -15.71 7.05 -13.07
CA TYR A 201 -15.04 8.33 -13.28
C TYR A 201 -15.71 9.41 -12.43
N GLU A 202 -14.93 10.20 -11.70
CA GLU A 202 -15.38 11.32 -10.88
C GLU A 202 -15.02 12.66 -11.52
N VAL A 203 -16.04 13.48 -11.72
CA VAL A 203 -15.88 14.92 -11.97
C VAL A 203 -15.87 15.64 -10.63
N VAL A 204 -14.89 16.52 -10.46
CA VAL A 204 -14.83 17.46 -9.33
C VAL A 204 -15.18 18.85 -9.87
N LEU A 205 -16.18 19.48 -9.24
CA LEU A 205 -16.63 20.84 -9.51
C LEU A 205 -16.32 21.72 -8.30
N THR A 206 -16.20 23.03 -8.53
CA THR A 206 -16.01 24.03 -7.48
C THR A 206 -17.19 24.99 -7.48
N GLY A 207 -18.02 24.91 -6.46
CA GLY A 207 -19.11 25.87 -6.25
C GLY A 207 -18.56 27.23 -5.86
N ASP A 208 -19.35 28.27 -6.07
CA ASP A 208 -18.97 29.64 -5.73
C ASP A 208 -19.16 29.97 -4.23
N GLY A 209 -19.80 29.07 -3.48
CA GLY A 209 -20.06 29.21 -2.05
C GLY A 209 -21.20 30.17 -1.72
N SER A 210 -22.03 30.54 -2.70
CA SER A 210 -23.15 31.46 -2.51
C SER A 210 -24.39 30.81 -1.90
N VAL A 211 -24.49 29.48 -1.98
CA VAL A 211 -25.67 28.75 -1.51
C VAL A 211 -25.72 28.64 0.02
N SER A 212 -26.91 28.88 0.60
CA SER A 212 -27.08 28.88 2.06
C SER A 212 -26.98 27.49 2.68
N ASN A 213 -27.49 26.47 2.01
CA ASN A 213 -27.34 25.08 2.41
C ASN A 213 -26.89 24.26 1.19
N PRO A 214 -25.63 23.82 1.15
CA PRO A 214 -25.14 23.05 0.02
C PRO A 214 -25.83 21.68 -0.10
N PHE A 215 -26.37 21.10 0.97
CA PHE A 215 -27.08 19.81 0.87
C PHE A 215 -28.47 19.91 0.23
N ASP A 216 -29.05 21.10 0.15
CA ASP A 216 -30.34 21.35 -0.51
C ASP A 216 -30.16 21.83 -1.96
N THR A 217 -28.91 22.01 -2.41
CA THR A 217 -28.59 22.56 -3.73
C THR A 217 -28.53 21.44 -4.75
N VAL A 218 -29.28 21.59 -5.86
CA VAL A 218 -29.25 20.64 -6.97
C VAL A 218 -28.21 21.09 -7.99
N ALA A 219 -27.23 20.22 -8.21
CA ALA A 219 -26.30 20.29 -9.33
C ALA A 219 -26.31 18.94 -10.05
N THR A 220 -26.25 18.94 -11.37
CA THR A 220 -26.24 17.72 -12.19
C THR A 220 -25.06 17.71 -13.13
N VAL A 221 -24.58 16.52 -13.49
CA VAL A 221 -23.58 16.31 -14.54
C VAL A 221 -24.11 15.28 -15.53
N THR A 222 -24.23 15.68 -16.78
CA THR A 222 -24.59 14.81 -17.91
C THR A 222 -23.34 14.31 -18.59
N PHE A 223 -23.13 13.00 -18.55
CA PHE A 223 -22.05 12.27 -19.21
C PHE A 223 -22.55 11.66 -20.52
N ILE A 224 -21.82 11.89 -21.61
CA ILE A 224 -22.10 11.36 -22.94
C ILE A 224 -21.03 10.32 -23.28
N PRO A 225 -21.41 9.04 -23.48
CA PRO A 225 -20.48 7.99 -23.87
C PRO A 225 -20.03 8.07 -25.34
N PRO A 226 -19.04 7.27 -25.74
CA PRO A 226 -18.64 7.08 -27.14
C PRO A 226 -19.79 6.70 -28.07
N SER A 227 -20.79 5.93 -27.57
CA SER A 227 -22.01 5.61 -28.33
C SER A 227 -22.93 6.80 -28.59
N GLY A 228 -22.64 7.97 -28.02
CA GLY A 228 -23.34 9.24 -28.26
C GLY A 228 -24.44 9.57 -27.25
N SER A 229 -25.11 10.69 -27.49
CA SER A 229 -26.08 11.30 -26.56
C SER A 229 -27.32 10.43 -26.27
N GLY A 230 -27.65 9.48 -27.14
CA GLY A 230 -28.74 8.52 -26.91
C GLY A 230 -28.50 7.59 -25.70
N SER A 231 -27.24 7.44 -25.29
CA SER A 231 -26.83 6.62 -24.14
C SER A 231 -26.37 7.46 -22.94
N ALA A 232 -26.58 8.78 -22.98
CA ALA A 232 -26.12 9.69 -21.93
C ALA A 232 -26.69 9.36 -20.54
N LYS A 233 -25.93 9.69 -19.50
CA LYS A 233 -26.31 9.55 -18.09
C LYS A 233 -26.20 10.89 -17.38
N THR A 234 -27.31 11.35 -16.80
CA THR A 234 -27.33 12.52 -15.92
C THR A 234 -27.30 12.07 -14.47
N ILE A 235 -26.31 12.53 -13.72
CA ILE A 235 -26.06 12.18 -12.33
C ILE A 235 -26.19 13.44 -11.48
N GLU A 236 -26.84 13.35 -10.32
CA GLU A 236 -26.81 14.43 -9.33
C GLU A 236 -25.43 14.49 -8.68
N ALA A 237 -24.83 15.68 -8.71
CA ALA A 237 -23.60 15.94 -7.99
C ALA A 237 -23.90 16.06 -6.49
N PHE A 238 -22.98 15.60 -5.65
CA PHE A 238 -23.07 15.70 -4.20
C PHE A 238 -22.03 16.68 -3.65
N TYR A 239 -22.39 17.36 -2.58
CA TYR A 239 -21.49 18.22 -1.82
C TYR A 239 -20.49 17.39 -1.00
N ASP A 240 -19.21 17.74 -1.07
CA ASP A 240 -18.11 17.01 -0.41
C ASP A 240 -17.29 17.89 0.54
N GLY A 241 -17.86 19.02 0.99
CA GLY A 241 -17.21 19.94 1.93
C GLY A 241 -16.51 21.14 1.28
N GLY A 242 -16.45 22.24 2.01
CA GLY A 242 -15.90 23.51 1.52
C GLY A 242 -16.73 24.06 0.37
N ASN A 243 -16.12 24.19 -0.81
CA ASN A 243 -16.80 24.51 -2.07
C ASN A 243 -16.76 23.33 -3.06
N THR A 244 -16.47 22.12 -2.58
CA THR A 244 -16.23 20.96 -3.44
C THR A 244 -17.52 20.19 -3.72
N TRP A 245 -17.73 19.89 -4.99
CA TRP A 245 -18.85 19.09 -5.47
C TRP A 245 -18.35 17.97 -6.37
N LYS A 246 -19.00 16.81 -6.33
CA LYS A 246 -18.55 15.62 -7.06
C LYS A 246 -19.70 14.92 -7.76
N ALA A 247 -19.46 14.44 -8.97
CA ALA A 247 -20.39 13.56 -9.69
C ALA A 247 -19.64 12.35 -10.23
N ARG A 248 -20.23 11.16 -10.09
CA ARG A 248 -19.58 9.88 -10.44
C ARG A 248 -20.38 9.13 -11.50
N VAL A 249 -19.73 8.68 -12.56
CA VAL A 249 -20.34 7.85 -13.61
C VAL A 249 -19.66 6.49 -13.71
N TYR A 250 -20.45 5.45 -13.97
CA TYR A 250 -19.93 4.14 -14.33
C TYR A 250 -19.46 4.13 -15.79
N ALA A 251 -18.16 3.91 -16.01
CA ALA A 251 -17.54 3.96 -17.33
C ALA A 251 -17.86 2.69 -18.14
N SER A 252 -19.01 2.65 -18.82
CA SER A 252 -19.52 1.42 -19.46
C SER A 252 -18.87 1.06 -20.80
N GLU A 253 -18.14 1.98 -21.43
CA GLU A 253 -17.66 1.88 -22.80
C GLU A 253 -16.24 2.41 -22.91
N VAL A 254 -15.38 1.72 -23.66
CA VAL A 254 -14.03 2.21 -24.03
C VAL A 254 -14.16 3.34 -25.05
N GLY A 255 -13.35 4.38 -24.90
CA GLY A 255 -13.30 5.53 -25.79
C GLY A 255 -13.48 6.86 -25.07
N ASP A 256 -13.70 7.91 -25.84
CA ASP A 256 -13.81 9.27 -25.32
C ASP A 256 -15.23 9.58 -24.85
N TRP A 257 -15.31 10.12 -23.64
CA TRP A 257 -16.52 10.61 -23.01
C TRP A 257 -16.46 12.12 -22.87
N THR A 258 -17.60 12.79 -23.00
CA THR A 258 -17.74 14.23 -22.69
C THR A 258 -18.75 14.42 -21.57
N TRP A 259 -18.61 15.47 -20.79
CA TRP A 259 -19.58 15.82 -19.75
C TRP A 259 -19.86 17.31 -19.70
N SER A 260 -21.04 17.65 -19.20
CA SER A 260 -21.45 19.03 -18.90
C SER A 260 -22.27 19.07 -17.62
N SER A 261 -22.22 20.17 -16.90
CA SER A 261 -22.89 20.38 -15.62
C SER A 261 -23.96 21.45 -15.70
N ALA A 262 -24.94 21.37 -14.82
CA ALA A 262 -25.99 22.35 -14.68
C ALA A 262 -26.39 22.54 -13.21
N SER A 263 -26.53 23.79 -12.78
CA SER A 263 -27.12 24.17 -11.50
C SER A 263 -27.75 25.56 -11.60
N ALA A 264 -29.03 25.67 -11.27
CA ALA A 264 -29.70 26.97 -11.24
C ALA A 264 -29.35 27.82 -10.01
N ALA A 265 -28.83 27.17 -8.96
CA ALA A 265 -28.64 27.78 -7.64
C ALA A 265 -27.19 28.21 -7.35
N ASP A 266 -26.21 27.59 -8.00
CA ASP A 266 -24.78 27.90 -7.85
C ASP A 266 -24.13 28.10 -9.24
N PRO A 267 -23.87 29.35 -9.65
CA PRO A 267 -23.18 29.67 -10.91
C PRO A 267 -21.80 29.03 -11.08
N GLY A 268 -21.09 28.68 -9.99
CA GLY A 268 -19.83 27.95 -10.05
C GLY A 268 -19.99 26.50 -10.52
N LEU A 269 -21.19 25.94 -10.37
CA LEU A 269 -21.56 24.58 -10.77
C LEU A 269 -22.32 24.52 -12.10
N ASP A 270 -22.68 25.66 -12.69
CA ASP A 270 -23.45 25.72 -13.92
C ASP A 270 -22.54 25.83 -15.15
N GLY A 271 -22.91 25.16 -16.25
CA GLY A 271 -22.24 25.28 -17.54
C GLY A 271 -20.80 24.74 -17.61
N GLN A 272 -20.26 24.16 -16.54
CA GLN A 272 -18.93 23.54 -16.55
C GLN A 272 -18.97 22.30 -17.45
N ASN A 273 -17.88 22.01 -18.15
CA ASN A 273 -17.80 20.90 -19.08
C ASN A 273 -16.38 20.36 -19.19
N GLY A 274 -16.24 19.16 -19.75
CA GLY A 274 -14.96 18.53 -19.97
C GLY A 274 -15.08 17.19 -20.66
N SER A 275 -13.98 16.45 -20.68
CA SER A 275 -13.90 15.12 -21.29
C SER A 275 -12.95 14.22 -20.52
N PHE A 276 -13.15 12.91 -20.65
CA PHE A 276 -12.23 11.89 -20.16
C PHE A 276 -12.23 10.70 -21.11
N SER A 277 -11.18 9.88 -21.07
CA SER A 277 -11.11 8.65 -21.84
C SER A 277 -11.34 7.44 -20.94
N THR A 278 -11.91 6.39 -21.51
CA THR A 278 -12.05 5.08 -20.87
C THR A 278 -11.21 4.06 -21.63
N THR A 279 -10.42 3.24 -20.93
CA THR A 279 -9.56 2.17 -21.51
C THR A 279 -10.11 0.78 -21.20
N SER A 280 -9.63 -0.27 -21.90
CA SER A 280 -9.99 -1.65 -21.53
C SER A 280 -9.50 -1.98 -20.13
N SER A 281 -10.15 -2.95 -19.49
CA SER A 281 -9.78 -3.39 -18.15
C SER A 281 -10.16 -4.86 -17.93
N GLU A 282 -9.58 -5.44 -16.87
CA GLU A 282 -9.94 -6.77 -16.37
C GLU A 282 -11.09 -6.72 -15.33
N LEU A 283 -11.69 -5.54 -15.12
CA LEU A 283 -12.83 -5.43 -14.20
C LEU A 283 -14.00 -6.25 -14.74
N ARG A 284 -14.70 -6.91 -13.83
CA ARG A 284 -15.89 -7.71 -14.18
C ARG A 284 -17.13 -6.85 -14.39
N GLY A 285 -17.17 -5.71 -13.70
CA GLY A 285 -18.28 -4.75 -13.72
C GLY A 285 -19.47 -5.15 -12.86
N MET A 286 -20.58 -4.43 -13.03
CA MET A 286 -21.76 -4.56 -12.19
C MET A 286 -22.39 -5.94 -12.29
N LEU A 287 -23.04 -6.39 -11.20
CA LEU A 287 -23.92 -7.54 -11.24
C LEU A 287 -25.17 -7.24 -12.07
N ARG A 288 -25.51 -8.18 -12.95
CA ARG A 288 -26.66 -8.18 -13.86
C ARG A 288 -27.42 -9.48 -13.72
N LYS A 289 -28.70 -9.46 -14.09
CA LYS A 289 -29.46 -10.69 -14.29
C LYS A 289 -28.76 -11.53 -15.36
N HIS A 290 -28.57 -12.82 -15.11
CA HIS A 290 -27.89 -13.69 -16.06
C HIS A 290 -28.69 -13.83 -17.35
N SER A 291 -28.02 -13.72 -18.50
CA SER A 291 -28.64 -13.60 -19.82
C SER A 291 -29.45 -14.83 -20.24
N THR A 292 -28.98 -16.03 -19.86
CA THR A 292 -29.62 -17.32 -20.21
C THR A 292 -30.23 -18.07 -19.03
N ASN A 293 -29.94 -17.68 -17.78
CA ASN A 293 -30.42 -18.36 -16.58
C ASN A 293 -31.01 -17.34 -15.59
N SER A 294 -32.33 -17.17 -15.62
CA SER A 294 -33.03 -16.18 -14.79
C SER A 294 -32.88 -16.37 -13.27
N LYS A 295 -32.32 -17.50 -12.81
CA LYS A 295 -32.07 -17.80 -11.39
C LYS A 295 -30.65 -17.44 -10.94
N GLN A 296 -29.80 -16.91 -11.81
CA GLN A 296 -28.41 -16.60 -11.51
C GLN A 296 -28.08 -15.13 -11.80
N TRP A 297 -26.96 -14.68 -11.22
CA TRP A 297 -26.34 -13.41 -11.52
C TRP A 297 -25.16 -13.63 -12.47
N MET A 298 -24.85 -12.59 -13.25
CA MET A 298 -23.62 -12.49 -14.02
C MET A 298 -23.03 -11.10 -13.83
N THR A 299 -21.75 -10.93 -14.14
CA THR A 299 -21.12 -9.61 -14.19
C THR A 299 -21.21 -9.04 -15.62
N ASP A 300 -21.01 -7.73 -15.76
CA ASP A 300 -21.08 -7.03 -17.06
C ASP A 300 -20.14 -7.62 -18.12
N ASN A 301 -19.03 -8.24 -17.73
CA ASN A 301 -18.11 -8.91 -18.66
C ASN A 301 -18.59 -10.29 -19.16
N GLY A 302 -19.73 -10.79 -18.69
CA GLY A 302 -20.25 -12.10 -19.09
C GLY A 302 -20.10 -13.21 -18.04
N GLN A 303 -19.28 -13.04 -17.01
CA GLN A 303 -18.95 -14.10 -16.07
C GLN A 303 -20.12 -14.37 -15.10
N THR A 304 -20.55 -15.63 -14.98
CA THR A 304 -21.51 -16.07 -13.95
C THR A 304 -20.98 -15.74 -12.55
N PHE A 305 -21.84 -15.18 -11.71
CA PHE A 305 -21.52 -14.82 -10.33
C PHE A 305 -22.24 -15.76 -9.36
N LEU A 306 -21.44 -16.48 -8.56
CA LEU A 306 -21.92 -17.27 -7.43
C LEU A 306 -21.59 -16.51 -6.14
N GLY A 307 -22.62 -16.00 -5.45
CA GLY A 307 -22.44 -15.29 -4.19
C GLY A 307 -22.03 -16.24 -3.07
N ILE A 308 -20.88 -15.97 -2.46
CA ILE A 308 -20.40 -16.58 -1.22
C ILE A 308 -20.27 -15.42 -0.23
N GLY A 309 -21.18 -15.40 0.74
CA GLY A 309 -21.41 -14.26 1.60
C GLY A 309 -20.85 -14.45 3.00
N ASP A 310 -20.36 -13.35 3.57
CA ASP A 310 -20.20 -13.19 5.02
C ASP A 310 -21.02 -12.00 5.53
N THR A 311 -21.18 -11.88 6.85
CA THR A 311 -22.02 -10.88 7.51
C THR A 311 -21.21 -10.09 8.54
N ALA A 312 -20.94 -8.82 8.23
CA ALA A 312 -20.16 -7.88 9.03
C ALA A 312 -20.96 -6.61 9.32
N TYR A 313 -22.04 -6.69 10.11
CA TYR A 313 -22.91 -5.54 10.43
C TYR A 313 -22.13 -4.31 10.93
N TYR A 314 -21.08 -4.54 11.74
CA TYR A 314 -20.27 -3.49 12.35
C TYR A 314 -19.02 -3.10 11.53
N LEU A 315 -18.93 -3.50 10.26
CA LEU A 315 -17.75 -3.26 9.41
C LEU A 315 -17.37 -1.76 9.31
N PHE A 316 -18.33 -0.86 9.47
CA PHE A 316 -18.09 0.60 9.44
C PHE A 316 -18.29 1.27 10.80
N ALA A 317 -18.39 0.51 11.88
CA ALA A 317 -18.48 1.06 13.23
C ALA A 317 -17.19 1.81 13.60
N ARG A 318 -17.27 2.91 14.33
CA ARG A 318 -16.05 3.60 14.82
C ARG A 318 -15.63 3.15 16.21
N THR A 319 -16.51 2.44 16.90
CA THR A 319 -16.32 2.00 18.28
C THR A 319 -16.94 0.64 18.51
N ASN A 320 -16.29 -0.18 19.33
CA ASN A 320 -16.86 -1.40 19.88
C ASN A 320 -17.97 -1.09 20.90
N LYS A 321 -18.72 -2.12 21.32
CA LYS A 321 -19.77 -2.01 22.35
C LYS A 321 -19.25 -1.48 23.69
N ASP A 322 -17.99 -1.74 24.02
CA ASP A 322 -17.33 -1.24 25.23
C ASP A 322 -16.80 0.20 25.12
N GLY A 323 -17.04 0.87 23.98
CA GLY A 323 -16.60 2.24 23.72
C GLY A 323 -15.17 2.37 23.19
N THR A 324 -14.43 1.26 23.04
CA THR A 324 -13.08 1.30 22.46
C THR A 324 -13.13 1.63 20.97
N THR A 325 -12.21 2.47 20.49
CA THR A 325 -12.15 2.86 19.07
C THR A 325 -11.69 1.70 18.20
N ILE A 326 -12.37 1.48 17.08
CA ILE A 326 -11.95 0.52 16.08
C ILE A 326 -11.06 1.23 15.06
N SER A 327 -9.87 0.67 14.83
CA SER A 327 -8.91 1.24 13.88
C SER A 327 -9.15 0.73 12.46
N GLU A 328 -8.83 1.54 11.45
CA GLU A 328 -8.92 1.13 10.04
C GLU A 328 -8.19 -0.18 9.71
N PRO A 329 -6.97 -0.45 10.22
CA PRO A 329 -6.29 -1.74 10.03
C PRO A 329 -7.11 -2.95 10.46
N THR A 330 -8.00 -2.80 11.46
CA THR A 330 -8.87 -3.89 11.91
C THR A 330 -9.87 -4.29 10.84
N PHE A 331 -10.49 -3.33 10.15
CA PHE A 331 -11.42 -3.60 9.05
C PHE A 331 -10.71 -4.16 7.82
N GLN A 332 -9.54 -3.62 7.51
CA GLN A 332 -8.71 -4.13 6.41
C GLN A 332 -8.34 -5.60 6.65
N LYS A 333 -7.93 -5.96 7.88
CA LYS A 333 -7.64 -7.34 8.24
C LYS A 333 -8.87 -8.25 8.12
N TYR A 334 -10.04 -7.79 8.58
CA TYR A 334 -11.29 -8.56 8.43
C TYR A 334 -11.56 -8.90 6.95
N VAL A 335 -11.52 -7.90 6.07
CA VAL A 335 -11.75 -8.10 4.63
C VAL A 335 -10.68 -9.02 4.02
N GLN A 336 -9.42 -8.92 4.45
CA GLN A 336 -8.35 -9.83 4.01
C GLN A 336 -8.59 -11.27 4.44
N ASP A 337 -9.06 -11.49 5.67
CA ASP A 337 -9.39 -12.82 6.18
C ASP A 337 -10.56 -13.44 5.38
N ASP A 338 -11.58 -12.65 5.05
CA ASP A 338 -12.69 -13.05 4.16
C ASP A 338 -12.22 -13.44 2.76
N VAL A 339 -11.34 -12.63 2.17
CA VAL A 339 -10.75 -12.92 0.85
C VAL A 339 -9.96 -14.23 0.88
N ALA A 340 -9.21 -14.51 1.95
CA ALA A 340 -8.47 -15.77 2.11
C ALA A 340 -9.38 -17.00 2.17
N LEU A 341 -10.65 -16.82 2.57
CA LEU A 341 -11.69 -17.84 2.58
C LEU A 341 -12.50 -17.89 1.28
N ASN A 342 -12.16 -17.08 0.28
CA ASN A 342 -12.90 -16.89 -0.98
C ASN A 342 -14.32 -16.34 -0.80
N ILE A 343 -14.58 -15.60 0.29
CA ILE A 343 -15.79 -14.79 0.43
C ILE A 343 -15.75 -13.67 -0.61
N ASN A 344 -16.87 -13.44 -1.30
CA ASN A 344 -16.97 -12.49 -2.40
C ASN A 344 -18.13 -11.49 -2.26
N SER A 345 -18.81 -11.52 -1.13
CA SER A 345 -19.85 -10.57 -0.76
C SER A 345 -19.88 -10.43 0.76
N ILE A 346 -19.99 -9.21 1.26
CA ILE A 346 -20.10 -8.92 2.69
C ILE A 346 -21.35 -8.08 2.89
N PHE A 347 -22.23 -8.55 3.78
CA PHE A 347 -23.37 -7.77 4.24
C PHE A 347 -22.93 -6.87 5.41
N ALA A 348 -23.11 -5.55 5.30
CA ALA A 348 -22.72 -4.60 6.34
C ALA A 348 -23.73 -3.45 6.46
N ASP A 349 -23.82 -2.85 7.65
CA ASP A 349 -24.67 -1.69 7.89
C ASP A 349 -23.88 -0.41 7.62
N LEU A 350 -24.47 0.47 6.80
CA LEU A 350 -23.90 1.78 6.47
C LEU A 350 -23.58 2.65 7.70
N ASN A 351 -24.35 2.51 8.78
CA ASN A 351 -24.15 3.24 10.03
C ASN A 351 -23.40 2.42 11.10
N GLY A 352 -22.83 1.26 10.75
CA GLY A 352 -22.01 0.45 11.65
C GLY A 352 -22.78 -0.27 12.76
N GLY A 353 -23.92 -0.90 12.45
CA GLY A 353 -24.64 -1.75 13.39
C GLY A 353 -25.39 -0.97 14.46
N GLY A 354 -26.38 -0.18 14.04
CA GLY A 354 -27.31 0.50 14.93
C GLY A 354 -28.62 -0.27 15.05
N TYR A 355 -28.62 -1.52 15.50
CA TYR A 355 -29.81 -2.02 16.17
C TYR A 355 -29.91 -1.27 17.49
N LEU A 356 -30.75 -0.23 17.48
CA LEU A 356 -31.44 0.26 18.66
C LEU A 356 -31.82 -0.96 19.51
N ASP A 357 -31.44 -0.96 20.79
CA ASP A 357 -32.02 -1.79 21.85
C ASP A 357 -33.52 -1.46 22.01
N ALA A 358 -34.32 -1.61 20.95
CA ALA A 358 -35.75 -1.76 21.04
C ALA A 358 -35.98 -3.18 21.54
N GLN A 359 -36.06 -3.29 22.87
CA GLN A 359 -36.64 -4.45 23.55
C GLN A 359 -37.97 -4.79 22.87
N TRP A 360 -38.06 -5.98 22.27
CA TRP A 360 -39.32 -6.63 21.94
C TRP A 360 -39.63 -7.67 23.01
#